data_AF-A0A7Y3T7T8-F1
#
_entry.id   AF-A0A7Y3T7T8-F1
#
_cell.length_a   1.000
_cell.length_b   1.000
_cell.length_c   1.000
_cell.angle_alpha   90.00
_cell.angle_beta   90.00
_cell.angle_gamma   90.00
#
_symmetry.space_group_name_H-M   'P 1'
#
loop_
_entity.id
_entity.type
_entity.pdbx_description
1 polymer ?
#
loop_
_entity_poly.entity_id
_entity_poly.type
_entity_poly.pdbx_seq_one_letter_code
_entity_poly.pdbx_strand_id
1 'polypeptide(L)'
;MEDRKLSVTLTGPAKIDGVREPAGKTVTVTSAYALQLAASGVINPDAVRDAVSVDLSDTPLESDFQEAVEDAVSVALAPLKQERDALKADLQTAITRAETAEKAASDLETALSTEKQARADAEAQLATAQAELEKLTKPDADPGKGDDTKPAKPTK
;
A
#
# COMPACT_ATOMS: atom_id res chain seq x y z
N MET A 1 -2.42 -42.38 -36.41
CA MET A 1 -2.59 -41.07 -37.05
C MET A 1 -2.62 -41.32 -38.53
N GLU A 2 -3.68 -40.93 -39.23
CA GLU A 2 -3.70 -41.05 -40.69
C GLU A 2 -2.80 -39.96 -41.28
N ASP A 3 -1.86 -40.37 -42.13
CA ASP A 3 -0.96 -39.42 -42.79
C ASP A 3 -1.75 -38.53 -43.74
N ARG A 4 -1.91 -37.26 -43.36
CA ARG A 4 -2.56 -36.25 -44.20
C ARG A 4 -1.80 -36.17 -45.54
N LYS A 5 -2.55 -36.31 -46.63
CA LYS A 5 -2.03 -36.18 -47.99
C LYS A 5 -2.12 -34.73 -48.44
N LEU A 6 -1.01 -34.21 -48.95
CA LEU A 6 -0.84 -32.84 -49.42
C LEU A 6 -0.60 -32.86 -50.93
N SER A 7 -1.26 -31.95 -51.64
CA SER A 7 -1.03 -31.73 -53.07
C SER A 7 0.01 -30.62 -53.23
N VAL A 8 1.21 -30.96 -53.72
CA VAL A 8 2.33 -30.01 -53.84
C VAL A 8 2.84 -29.93 -55.28
N THR A 9 3.18 -28.73 -55.73
CA THR A 9 3.73 -28.51 -57.08
C THR A 9 5.26 -28.56 -57.05
N LEU A 10 5.84 -29.43 -57.86
CA LEU A 10 7.28 -29.60 -57.98
C LEU A 10 7.92 -28.40 -58.67
N THR A 11 8.91 -27.77 -58.03
CA THR A 11 9.75 -26.71 -58.62
C THR A 11 10.96 -27.29 -59.38
N GLY A 12 11.26 -28.58 -59.19
CA GLY A 12 12.33 -29.31 -59.87
C GLY A 12 11.97 -30.78 -60.12
N PRO A 13 12.77 -31.53 -60.91
CA PRO A 13 12.50 -32.94 -61.14
C PRO A 13 12.76 -33.78 -59.88
N ALA A 14 11.73 -34.51 -59.42
CA ALA A 14 11.78 -35.36 -58.22
C ALA A 14 11.49 -36.81 -58.57
N LYS A 15 11.93 -37.77 -57.75
CA LYS A 15 11.35 -39.12 -57.77
C LYS A 15 10.24 -39.17 -56.75
N ILE A 16 9.03 -39.55 -57.15
CA ILE A 16 7.86 -39.74 -56.28
C ILE A 16 7.38 -41.18 -56.52
N ASP A 17 7.24 -41.98 -55.46
CA ASP A 17 6.86 -43.40 -55.54
C ASP A 17 7.67 -44.23 -56.56
N GLY A 18 8.95 -43.91 -56.69
CA GLY A 18 9.89 -44.58 -57.61
C GLY A 18 9.87 -44.06 -59.05
N VAL A 19 8.92 -43.20 -59.42
CA VAL A 19 8.81 -42.61 -60.76
C VAL A 19 9.39 -41.19 -60.77
N ARG A 20 10.19 -40.84 -61.78
CA ARG A 20 10.73 -39.49 -61.91
C ARG A 20 9.71 -38.56 -62.56
N GLU A 21 9.27 -37.57 -61.81
CA GLU A 21 8.30 -36.57 -62.23
C GLU A 21 9.00 -35.27 -62.66
N PRO A 22 8.53 -34.60 -63.72
CA PRO A 22 9.09 -33.34 -64.19
C PRO A 22 8.69 -32.17 -63.27
N ALA A 23 9.47 -31.09 -63.33
CA ALA A 23 9.11 -29.82 -62.72
C ALA A 23 7.76 -29.31 -63.26
N GLY A 24 6.99 -28.62 -62.43
CA GLY A 24 5.66 -28.09 -62.72
C GLY A 24 4.53 -29.09 -62.49
N LYS A 25 4.82 -30.38 -62.27
CA LYS A 25 3.79 -31.38 -61.95
C LYS A 25 3.33 -31.24 -60.49
N THR A 26 2.02 -31.31 -60.27
CA THR A 26 1.46 -31.43 -58.93
C THR A 26 1.34 -32.90 -58.53
N VAL A 27 1.85 -33.24 -57.35
CA VAL A 27 1.87 -34.61 -56.82
C VAL A 27 1.27 -34.65 -55.42
N THR A 28 0.59 -35.75 -55.12
CA THR A 28 -0.01 -35.98 -53.80
C THR A 28 0.95 -36.79 -52.94
N VAL A 29 1.42 -36.20 -51.85
CA VAL A 29 2.46 -36.76 -50.97
C VAL A 29 2.02 -36.71 -49.51
N THR A 30 2.61 -37.52 -48.64
CA THR A 30 2.38 -37.39 -47.20
C THR A 30 3.07 -36.13 -46.66
N SER A 31 2.61 -35.58 -45.54
CA SER A 31 3.24 -34.40 -44.92
C SER A 31 4.73 -34.58 -44.64
N ALA A 32 5.14 -35.75 -44.16
CA ALA A 32 6.55 -36.07 -43.93
C ALA A 32 7.35 -36.05 -45.24
N TYR A 33 6.78 -36.55 -46.33
CA TYR A 33 7.43 -36.56 -47.63
C TYR A 33 7.46 -35.17 -48.29
N ALA A 34 6.42 -34.36 -48.10
CA ALA A 34 6.41 -32.95 -48.50
C ALA A 34 7.55 -32.16 -47.81
N LEU A 35 7.76 -32.36 -46.51
CA LEU A 35 8.88 -31.74 -45.79
C LEU A 35 10.24 -32.13 -46.37
N GLN A 36 10.42 -33.40 -46.73
CA GLN A 36 11.66 -33.88 -47.38
C GLN A 36 11.86 -33.23 -48.76
N LEU A 37 10.78 -33.13 -49.57
CA LEU A 37 10.83 -32.46 -50.86
C LEU A 37 11.17 -30.96 -50.72
N ALA A 38 10.60 -30.29 -49.72
CA ALA A 38 10.89 -28.89 -49.42
C ALA A 38 12.34 -28.70 -48.99
N ALA A 39 12.86 -29.58 -48.12
CA ALA A 39 14.26 -29.57 -47.70
C ALA A 39 15.22 -29.82 -48.87
N SER A 40 14.80 -30.61 -49.87
CA SER A 40 15.56 -30.83 -51.11
C SER A 40 15.45 -29.68 -52.13
N GLY A 41 14.64 -28.65 -51.85
CA GLY A 41 14.41 -27.50 -52.74
C GLY A 41 13.53 -27.80 -53.95
N VAL A 42 12.88 -28.96 -53.95
CA VAL A 42 12.09 -29.48 -55.08
C VAL A 42 10.62 -29.06 -55.01
N ILE A 43 10.19 -28.43 -53.90
CA ILE A 43 8.92 -27.71 -53.78
C ILE A 43 9.14 -26.41 -52.99
N ASN A 44 8.18 -25.49 -53.05
CA ASN A 44 8.20 -24.28 -52.22
C ASN A 44 7.96 -24.65 -50.74
N PRO A 45 8.87 -24.33 -49.80
CA PRO A 45 8.70 -24.65 -48.38
C PRO A 45 7.49 -23.97 -47.73
N ASP A 46 7.06 -22.81 -48.23
CA ASP A 46 5.90 -22.11 -47.68
C ASP A 46 4.59 -22.88 -47.95
N ALA A 47 4.52 -23.64 -49.04
CA ALA A 47 3.38 -24.51 -49.34
C ALA A 47 3.23 -25.69 -48.36
N VAL A 48 4.28 -26.00 -47.58
CA VAL A 48 4.26 -27.07 -46.57
C VAL A 48 3.98 -26.51 -45.17
N ARG A 49 4.43 -25.28 -44.89
CA ARG A 49 4.28 -24.64 -43.57
C ARG A 49 2.83 -24.50 -43.14
N ASP A 50 1.96 -24.04 -44.04
CA ASP A 50 0.54 -23.82 -43.74
C ASP A 50 -0.25 -25.12 -43.58
N ALA A 51 0.28 -26.23 -44.08
CA ALA A 51 -0.38 -27.54 -44.02
C ALA A 51 0.09 -28.40 -42.83
N VAL A 52 1.23 -28.03 -42.23
CA VAL A 52 1.85 -28.71 -41.09
C VAL A 52 1.67 -27.92 -39.79
N SER A 53 1.12 -26.70 -39.84
CA SER A 53 0.63 -26.00 -38.65
C SER A 53 -0.45 -26.86 -37.98
N VAL A 54 -0.05 -27.57 -36.93
CA VAL A 54 -0.98 -28.20 -36.00
C VAL A 54 -1.57 -27.05 -35.21
N ASP A 55 -2.84 -26.76 -35.44
CA ASP A 55 -3.60 -25.88 -34.58
C ASP A 55 -3.74 -26.58 -33.22
N LEU A 56 -2.92 -26.15 -32.27
CA LEU A 56 -2.87 -26.68 -30.90
C LEU A 56 -3.84 -25.94 -29.98
N SER A 57 -4.47 -24.86 -30.46
CA SER A 57 -5.30 -23.96 -29.64
C SER A 57 -6.62 -24.59 -29.17
N ASP A 58 -6.99 -25.74 -29.74
CA ASP A 58 -8.21 -26.49 -29.42
C ASP A 58 -7.88 -27.88 -28.84
N THR A 59 -6.75 -28.00 -28.13
CA THR A 59 -6.43 -29.23 -27.40
C THR A 59 -7.02 -29.18 -25.99
N PRO A 60 -7.67 -30.26 -25.51
CA PRO A 60 -8.23 -30.32 -24.15
C PRO A 60 -7.23 -29.94 -23.04
N LEU A 61 -5.94 -30.19 -23.29
CA LEU A 61 -4.83 -29.85 -22.39
C LEU A 61 -4.67 -28.35 -22.14
N GLU A 62 -5.01 -27.49 -23.11
CA GLU A 62 -4.86 -26.04 -22.94
C GLU A 62 -5.97 -25.47 -22.03
N SER A 63 -7.20 -25.98 -22.16
CA SER A 63 -8.31 -25.68 -21.25
C SER A 63 -8.02 -26.13 -19.82
N ASP A 64 -7.55 -27.38 -19.64
CA ASP A 64 -7.22 -27.94 -18.32
C ASP A 64 -6.07 -27.16 -17.66
N PHE A 65 -5.08 -26.72 -18.44
CA PHE A 65 -3.99 -25.89 -17.95
C PHE A 65 -4.49 -24.52 -17.49
N GLN A 66 -5.37 -23.87 -18.27
CA GLN A 66 -5.91 -22.57 -17.92
C GLN A 66 -6.75 -22.63 -16.65
N GLU A 67 -7.60 -23.66 -16.50
CA GLU A 67 -8.35 -23.89 -15.26
C GLU A 67 -7.43 -24.12 -14.05
N ALA A 68 -6.38 -24.94 -14.21
CA ALA A 68 -5.41 -25.18 -13.15
C ALA A 68 -4.64 -23.91 -12.74
N VAL A 69 -4.35 -23.01 -13.69
CA VAL A 69 -3.72 -21.72 -13.42
C VAL A 69 -4.69 -20.80 -12.68
N GLU A 70 -5.94 -20.71 -13.10
CA GLU A 70 -6.96 -19.89 -12.42
C GLU A 70 -7.23 -20.36 -10.98
N ASP A 71 -7.27 -21.68 -10.76
CA ASP A 71 -7.42 -22.25 -9.42
C ASP A 71 -6.19 -21.97 -8.55
N ALA A 72 -4.98 -22.19 -9.08
CA ALA A 72 -3.73 -21.88 -8.38
C ALA A 72 -3.62 -20.40 -8.01
N VAL A 73 -4.02 -19.50 -8.91
CA VAL A 73 -4.07 -18.05 -8.66
C VAL A 73 -5.12 -17.72 -7.59
N SER A 74 -6.28 -18.37 -7.62
CA SER A 74 -7.34 -18.17 -6.63
C SER A 74 -6.90 -18.61 -5.23
N VAL A 75 -6.24 -19.76 -5.13
CA VAL A 75 -5.64 -20.27 -3.88
C VAL A 75 -4.55 -19.33 -3.36
N ALA A 76 -3.69 -18.81 -4.24
CA ALA A 76 -2.65 -17.87 -3.86
C ALA A 76 -3.19 -16.49 -3.43
N LEU A 77 -4.28 -16.02 -4.05
CA LEU A 77 -4.89 -14.72 -3.75
C LEU A 77 -5.76 -14.73 -2.49
N ALA A 78 -6.33 -15.87 -2.12
CA ALA A 78 -7.20 -15.98 -0.94
C ALA A 78 -6.52 -15.48 0.36
N PRO A 79 -5.32 -15.96 0.76
CA PRO A 79 -4.67 -15.48 1.99
C PRO A 79 -4.27 -14.00 1.89
N LEU A 80 -3.82 -13.53 0.73
CA LEU A 80 -3.46 -12.12 0.52
C LEU A 80 -4.66 -11.19 0.67
N LYS A 81 -5.84 -11.61 0.18
CA LYS A 81 -7.08 -10.85 0.38
C LYS A 81 -7.44 -10.76 1.86
N GLN A 82 -7.34 -11.88 2.58
CA GLN A 82 -7.61 -11.95 4.02
C GLN A 82 -6.63 -11.08 4.82
N GLU A 83 -5.33 -11.16 4.54
CA GLU A 83 -4.31 -10.33 5.18
C GLU A 83 -4.53 -8.84 4.92
N ARG A 84 -4.85 -8.48 3.67
CA ARG A 84 -5.18 -7.10 3.30
C ARG A 84 -6.40 -6.58 4.06
N ASP A 85 -7.43 -7.39 4.23
CA ASP A 85 -8.63 -6.97 4.97
C ASP A 85 -8.36 -6.86 6.48
N ALA A 86 -7.53 -7.75 7.04
CA ALA A 86 -7.06 -7.65 8.42
C ALA A 86 -6.23 -6.37 8.65
N LEU A 87 -5.23 -6.11 7.79
CA LEU A 87 -4.41 -4.90 7.85
C LEU A 87 -5.25 -3.62 7.72
N LYS A 88 -6.30 -3.64 6.89
CA LYS A 88 -7.21 -2.51 6.75
C LYS A 88 -8.00 -2.27 8.05
N ALA A 89 -8.46 -3.32 8.71
CA ALA A 89 -9.15 -3.21 10.01
C ALA A 89 -8.22 -2.70 11.12
N ASP A 90 -6.98 -3.19 11.15
CA ASP A 90 -5.96 -2.75 12.11
C ASP A 90 -5.58 -1.28 11.89
N LEU A 91 -5.41 -0.86 10.64
CA LEU A 91 -5.15 0.54 10.29
C LEU A 91 -6.30 1.44 10.74
N GLN A 92 -7.55 1.05 10.47
CA GLN A 92 -8.72 1.81 10.91
C GLN A 92 -8.76 1.95 12.44
N THR A 93 -8.45 0.87 13.15
CA THR A 93 -8.37 0.88 14.62
C THR A 93 -7.26 1.81 15.12
N ALA A 94 -6.10 1.78 14.47
CA ALA A 94 -4.97 2.65 14.81
C ALA A 94 -5.30 4.13 14.58
N ILE A 95 -5.98 4.46 13.48
CA ILE A 95 -6.43 5.82 13.17
C ILE A 95 -7.36 6.33 14.28
N THR A 96 -8.40 5.57 14.64
CA THR A 96 -9.33 6.00 15.70
C THR A 96 -8.64 6.17 17.05
N ARG A 97 -7.66 5.32 17.37
CA ARG A 97 -6.86 5.48 18.60
C ARG A 97 -6.02 6.76 18.57
N ALA A 98 -5.39 7.07 17.43
CA ALA A 98 -4.62 8.29 17.26
C ALA A 98 -5.49 9.54 17.41
N GLU A 99 -6.64 9.61 16.72
CA GLU A 99 -7.59 10.71 16.84
C GLU A 99 -8.07 10.91 18.29
N THR A 100 -8.34 9.82 18.99
CA THR A 100 -8.74 9.87 20.42
C THR A 100 -7.62 10.40 21.30
N ALA A 101 -6.39 9.96 21.06
CA ALA A 101 -5.21 10.41 21.81
C ALA A 101 -4.89 11.88 21.55
N GLU A 102 -4.99 12.34 20.30
CA GLU A 102 -4.82 13.75 19.92
C GLU A 102 -5.85 14.65 20.60
N LYS A 103 -7.12 14.24 20.61
CA LYS A 103 -8.17 14.96 21.33
C LYS A 103 -7.88 15.03 22.83
N ALA A 104 -7.53 13.89 23.44
CA ALA A 104 -7.20 13.86 24.87
C ALA A 104 -5.98 14.74 25.21
N ALA A 105 -4.97 14.80 24.33
CA ALA A 105 -3.82 15.69 24.50
C ALA A 105 -4.22 17.17 24.45
N SER A 106 -5.07 17.55 23.49
CA SER A 106 -5.62 18.91 23.39
C SER A 106 -6.44 19.31 24.63
N ASP A 107 -7.28 18.40 25.13
CA ASP A 107 -8.08 18.63 26.34
C ASP A 107 -7.18 18.80 27.58
N LEU A 108 -6.12 17.98 27.70
CA LEU A 108 -5.14 18.09 28.79
C LEU A 108 -4.33 19.39 28.72
N GLU A 109 -3.94 19.83 27.54
CA GLU A 109 -3.24 21.11 27.35
C GLU A 109 -4.11 22.29 27.80
N THR A 110 -5.39 22.25 27.44
CA THR A 110 -6.38 23.26 27.89
C THR A 110 -6.52 23.25 29.41
N ALA A 111 -6.72 22.07 30.02
CA ALA A 111 -6.86 21.93 31.46
C ALA A 111 -5.61 22.41 32.21
N LEU A 112 -4.42 22.09 31.70
CA LEU A 112 -3.15 22.53 32.29
C LEU A 112 -2.97 24.06 32.21
N SER A 113 -3.41 24.67 31.12
CA SER A 113 -3.41 26.14 30.98
C SER A 113 -4.35 26.79 32.00
N THR A 114 -5.57 26.27 32.14
CA THR A 114 -6.55 26.74 33.14
C THR A 114 -6.03 26.59 34.56
N GLU A 115 -5.44 25.45 34.90
CA GLU A 115 -4.87 25.19 36.23
C GLU A 115 -3.71 26.15 36.55
N LYS A 116 -2.84 26.42 35.57
CA LYS A 116 -1.75 27.41 35.74
C LYS A 116 -2.29 28.80 36.02
N GLN A 117 -3.35 29.22 35.33
CA GLN A 117 -3.97 30.51 35.57
C GLN A 117 -4.61 30.57 36.97
N ALA A 118 -5.39 29.55 37.33
CA ALA A 118 -6.03 29.48 38.65
C ALA A 118 -4.99 29.49 39.79
N ARG A 119 -3.86 28.81 39.60
CA ARG A 119 -2.75 28.84 40.56
C ARG A 119 -2.13 30.24 40.68
N ALA A 120 -1.89 30.92 39.56
CA ALA A 120 -1.36 32.28 39.58
C ALA A 120 -2.31 33.26 40.29
N ASP A 121 -3.62 33.14 40.05
CA ASP A 121 -4.65 33.95 40.69
C ASP A 121 -4.71 33.69 42.20
N ALA A 122 -4.66 32.42 42.62
CA ALA A 122 -4.62 32.03 44.03
C ALA A 122 -3.36 32.53 44.75
N GLU A 123 -2.20 32.46 44.09
CA GLU A 123 -0.93 32.97 44.62
C GLU A 123 -0.98 34.50 44.81
N ALA A 124 -1.57 35.23 43.86
CA ALA A 124 -1.79 36.67 43.99
C ALA A 124 -2.74 37.05 45.13
N GLN A 125 -3.82 36.27 45.32
CA GLN A 125 -4.75 36.45 46.45
C GLN A 125 -4.06 36.18 47.80
N LEU A 126 -3.25 35.13 47.88
CA LEU A 126 -2.47 34.82 49.09
C LEU A 126 -1.50 35.96 49.43
N ALA A 127 -0.77 36.50 48.45
CA ALA A 127 0.12 37.64 48.67
C ALA A 127 -0.64 38.89 49.15
N THR A 128 -1.82 39.15 48.59
CA THR A 128 -2.70 40.26 49.00
C THR A 128 -3.18 40.08 50.44
N ALA A 129 -3.67 38.89 50.78
CA ALA A 129 -4.14 38.57 52.14
C ALA A 129 -3.01 38.65 53.18
N GLN A 130 -1.80 38.20 52.83
CA GLN A 130 -0.61 38.34 53.68
C GLN A 130 -0.27 39.82 53.93
N ALA A 131 -0.28 40.64 52.87
CA ALA A 131 -0.02 42.08 53.00
C ALA A 131 -1.09 42.80 53.84
N GLU A 132 -2.36 42.39 53.75
CA GLU A 132 -3.44 42.93 54.60
C GLU A 132 -3.28 42.52 56.07
N LEU A 133 -2.90 41.26 56.33
CA LEU A 133 -2.62 40.76 57.68
C LEU A 133 -1.46 41.53 58.33
N GLU A 134 -0.38 41.80 57.58
CA GLU A 134 0.76 42.60 58.06
C GLU A 134 0.38 44.04 58.41
N LYS A 135 -0.58 44.64 57.68
CA LYS A 135 -1.10 45.98 58.01
C LYS A 135 -1.88 45.97 59.33
N LEU A 136 -2.70 44.94 59.56
CA LEU A 136 -3.53 44.81 60.76
C LEU A 136 -2.73 44.43 62.02
N THR A 137 -1.58 43.78 61.85
CA THR A 137 -0.75 43.30 62.97
C THR A 137 0.31 44.31 63.42
N LYS A 138 0.52 45.41 62.69
CA LYS A 138 1.31 46.54 63.20
C LYS A 138 0.42 47.37 64.15
N PRO A 139 0.76 47.48 65.44
CA PRO A 139 0.02 48.35 66.34
C PRO A 139 0.09 49.78 65.81
N ASP A 140 -1.04 50.49 65.81
CA ASP A 140 -1.07 51.94 65.65
C ASP A 140 -0.09 52.53 66.66
N ALA A 141 1.08 52.95 66.17
CA ALA A 141 1.94 53.84 66.92
C ALA A 141 1.21 55.18 66.96
N ASP A 142 0.24 55.31 67.87
CA ASP A 142 -0.30 56.58 68.32
C ASP A 142 0.90 57.38 68.86
N PRO A 143 1.35 58.46 68.18
CA PRO A 143 2.31 59.35 68.76
C PRO A 143 1.55 60.16 69.80
N GLY A 144 1.40 59.56 70.98
CA GLY A 144 0.79 60.18 72.14
C GLY A 144 1.33 61.60 72.32
N LYS A 145 0.39 62.56 72.30
CA LYS A 145 0.59 63.92 72.78
C LYS A 145 1.29 63.87 74.14
N GLY A 146 2.58 64.21 74.17
CA GLY A 146 3.26 64.65 75.38
C GLY A 146 2.77 66.05 75.71
N ASP A 147 1.66 66.12 76.43
CA ASP A 147 1.16 67.32 77.09
C ASP A 147 2.06 67.67 78.29
N ASP A 148 2.49 68.94 78.31
CA ASP A 148 2.92 69.76 79.43
C ASP A 148 3.51 69.11 80.70
N THR A 149 4.82 69.31 80.91
CA THR A 149 5.33 69.69 82.25
C THR A 149 6.60 70.54 82.16
N LYS A 150 6.38 71.86 82.24
CA LYS A 150 7.37 72.91 82.53
C LYS A 150 8.02 72.66 83.91
N PRO A 151 9.34 72.53 84.05
CA PRO A 151 9.96 72.52 85.36
C PRO A 151 10.06 73.95 85.90
N ALA A 152 9.47 74.18 87.07
CA ALA A 152 9.60 75.39 87.85
C ALA A 152 11.06 75.61 88.27
N LYS A 153 11.51 76.85 88.13
CA LYS A 153 12.82 77.37 88.57
C LYS A 153 12.84 77.44 90.11
N PRO A 154 13.83 76.86 90.81
CA PRO A 154 14.01 77.18 92.21
C PRO A 154 14.90 78.42 92.35
N THR A 155 14.37 79.40 93.06
CA THR A 155 15.06 80.56 93.62
C THR A 155 15.89 80.13 94.84
N LYS A 156 17.21 80.31 94.77
CA LYS A 156 18.04 81.06 95.73
C LYS A 156 19.49 81.09 95.28
#